data_AF-A0A8K0G8S0-F1
#
_entry.id   AF-A0A8K0G8S0-F1
#
_cell.length_a   1.000
_cell.length_b   1.000
_cell.length_c   1.000
_cell.angle_alpha   90.00
_cell.angle_beta   90.00
_cell.angle_gamma   90.00
#
_symmetry.space_group_name_H-M   'P 1'
#
loop_
_entity.id
_entity.type
_entity.pdbx_description
1 polymer ?
#
loop_
_entity_poly.entity_id
_entity_poly.type
_entity_poly.pdbx_seq_one_letter_code
_entity_poly.pdbx_strand_id
1 'polypeptide(L)'
;IQYGFVIFFGASFPIAFLLAYFNNLHEIRLSANRLVWKHQRPIPKRVAGIGAWKTVLYFQTCIGITIQAMVIAFTSQFVPRELYRARVDYNLRGYINSTLSVFATSDYSSVSKPFVIKPFHIMEN
;
A
#
# COMPACT_ATOMS: atom_id res chain seq x y z
N ILE A 1 1.61 5.48 17.37
CA ILE A 1 1.54 6.01 15.98
C ILE A 1 2.29 5.12 14.98
N GLN A 2 3.59 4.84 15.18
CA GLN A 2 4.38 3.95 14.31
C GLN A 2 3.70 2.61 14.00
N TYR A 3 3.09 1.98 15.01
CA TYR A 3 2.28 0.77 14.84
C TYR A 3 1.20 0.89 13.75
N GLY A 4 0.45 1.99 13.76
CA GLY A 4 -0.61 2.24 12.78
C GLY A 4 -0.06 2.38 11.35
N PHE A 5 1.05 3.09 11.18
CA PHE A 5 1.71 3.20 9.87
C PHE A 5 2.13 1.85 9.31
N VAL A 6 2.74 1.01 10.14
CA VAL A 6 3.19 -0.33 9.73
C VAL A 6 2.00 -1.21 9.33
N ILE A 7 0.91 -1.15 10.07
CA ILE A 7 -0.28 -1.97 9.85
C ILE A 7 -1.10 -1.49 8.63
N PHE A 8 -1.21 -0.17 8.41
CA PHE A 8 -2.02 0.40 7.34
C PHE A 8 -1.34 0.41 5.97
N PHE A 9 0.00 0.37 5.93
CA PHE A 9 0.75 0.51 4.68
C PHE A 9 1.73 -0.65 4.41
N GLY A 10 1.72 -1.69 5.26
CA GLY A 10 2.72 -2.75 5.21
C GLY A 10 2.81 -3.51 3.88
N ALA A 11 1.68 -3.75 3.20
CA ALA A 11 1.69 -4.43 1.88
C ALA A 11 2.16 -3.52 0.74
N SER A 12 1.92 -2.21 0.84
CA SER A 12 2.35 -1.24 -0.18
C SER A 12 3.82 -0.87 -0.01
N PHE A 13 4.34 -0.90 1.22
CA PHE A 13 5.73 -0.55 1.54
C PHE A 13 6.40 -1.57 2.47
N PRO A 14 6.89 -2.71 1.94
CA PRO A 14 7.46 -3.79 2.76
C PRO A 14 8.67 -3.37 3.63
N ILE A 15 9.44 -2.37 3.20
CA ILE A 15 10.61 -1.90 3.98
C ILE A 15 10.20 -1.11 5.24
N ALA A 16 8.92 -0.71 5.37
CA ALA A 16 8.39 -0.09 6.59
C ALA A 16 8.65 -0.93 7.83
N PHE A 17 8.55 -2.26 7.71
CA PHE A 17 8.80 -3.19 8.81
C PHE A 17 10.24 -3.09 9.33
N LEU A 18 11.21 -2.96 8.43
CA LEU A 18 12.62 -2.81 8.80
C LEU A 18 12.89 -1.45 9.44
N LEU A 19 12.34 -0.36 8.87
CA LEU A 19 12.45 0.98 9.44
C LEU A 19 11.86 1.05 10.85
N ALA A 20 10.70 0.43 11.04
CA ALA A 20 10.07 0.33 12.35
C ALA A 20 10.93 -0.45 13.36
N TYR A 21 11.55 -1.55 12.90
CA TYR A 21 12.43 -2.35 13.76
C TYR A 21 13.67 -1.57 14.22
N PHE A 22 14.38 -0.91 13.31
CA PHE A 22 15.53 -0.08 13.68
C PHE A 22 15.13 1.10 14.56
N ASN A 23 13.99 1.75 14.27
CA ASN A 23 13.48 2.81 15.12
C ASN A 23 13.23 2.31 16.55
N ASN A 24 12.59 1.15 16.71
CA ASN A 24 12.34 0.54 18.03
C ASN A 24 13.64 0.21 18.79
N LEU A 25 14.67 -0.30 18.10
CA LEU A 25 15.98 -0.59 18.71
C LEU A 25 16.64 0.67 19.28
N HIS A 26 16.64 1.76 18.51
CA HIS A 26 17.17 3.04 18.97
C HIS A 26 16.29 3.63 20.08
N GLU A 27 14.98 3.54 19.95
CA GLU A 27 14.02 4.09 20.92
C GLU A 27 14.16 3.44 22.31
N ILE A 28 14.35 2.13 22.40
CA ILE A 28 14.55 1.43 23.68
C ILE A 28 15.79 1.98 24.39
N ARG A 29 16.93 2.11 23.68
CA ARG A 29 18.18 2.62 24.24
C ARG A 29 18.06 4.09 24.68
N LEU A 30 17.46 4.92 23.82
CA LEU A 30 17.25 6.34 24.12
C LEU A 30 16.26 6.54 25.27
N SER A 31 15.26 5.67 25.41
CA SER A 31 14.29 5.74 26.50
C SER A 31 14.92 5.34 27.84
N ALA A 32 15.76 4.30 27.84
CA ALA A 32 16.56 3.92 29.01
C ALA A 32 17.50 5.06 29.44
N ASN A 33 18.24 5.65 28.50
CA ASN A 33 19.13 6.78 28.79
C ASN A 33 18.36 7.98 29.34
N ARG A 34 17.18 8.28 28.79
CA ARG A 34 16.31 9.35 29.29
C ARG A 34 15.83 9.08 30.71
N LEU A 35 15.50 7.83 31.05
CA LEU A 35 15.03 7.46 32.38
C LEU A 35 16.14 7.56 33.45
N VAL A 36 17.38 7.18 33.10
CA VAL A 36 18.52 7.19 34.05
C VAL A 36 19.12 8.58 34.21
N TRP A 37 19.34 9.32 33.12
CA TRP A 37 20.12 10.55 33.14
C TRP A 37 19.29 11.83 33.12
N LYS A 38 18.05 11.81 32.62
CA LYS A 38 17.26 13.02 32.37
C LYS A 38 16.01 13.17 33.25
N HIS A 39 15.62 12.13 33.99
CA HIS A 39 14.42 12.15 34.82
C HIS A 39 14.76 11.84 36.27
N GLN A 40 14.03 12.45 37.21
CA GLN A 40 14.08 12.07 38.62
C GLN A 40 13.44 10.70 38.82
N ARG A 41 13.90 9.97 39.85
CA ARG A 41 13.47 8.59 40.11
C ARG A 41 11.93 8.52 40.33
N PRO A 42 11.19 7.79 39.49
CA PRO A 42 9.75 7.61 39.67
C PRO A 42 9.44 6.62 40.78
N ILE A 43 8.29 6.80 41.45
CA ILE A 43 7.78 5.87 42.45
C ILE A 43 7.24 4.62 41.73
N PRO A 44 7.66 3.40 42.12
CA PRO A 44 7.20 2.18 41.48
C PRO A 44 5.70 1.98 41.71
N LYS A 45 4.96 1.76 40.62
CA LYS A 45 3.52 1.43 40.65
C LYS A 45 3.29 0.08 39.98
N ARG A 46 2.64 -0.84 40.67
CA ARG A 46 2.23 -2.13 40.09
C ARG A 46 1.03 -1.90 39.18
N VAL A 47 1.12 -2.32 37.93
CA VAL A 47 0.05 -2.22 36.93
C VAL A 47 -0.16 -3.59 36.29
N ALA A 48 -1.42 -3.94 36.02
CA ALA A 48 -1.78 -5.22 35.42
C ALA A 48 -1.49 -5.31 33.91
N GLY A 49 -1.16 -4.19 33.26
CA GLY A 49 -0.81 -4.13 31.85
C GLY A 49 -0.73 -2.71 31.31
N ILE A 50 -0.71 -2.59 29.98
CA ILE A 50 -0.57 -1.32 29.25
C ILE A 50 -1.82 -0.41 29.31
N GLY A 51 -2.94 -0.90 29.84
CA GLY A 51 -4.19 -0.14 29.99
C GLY A 51 -4.94 0.09 28.67
N ALA A 52 -5.56 1.27 28.54
CA ALA A 52 -6.40 1.66 27.39
C ALA A 52 -5.71 1.52 26.03
N TRP A 53 -4.38 1.61 25.99
CA TRP A 53 -3.58 1.40 24.78
C TRP A 53 -3.83 0.05 24.12
N LYS A 54 -4.16 -1.00 24.88
CA LYS A 54 -4.49 -2.32 24.31
C LYS A 54 -5.72 -2.23 23.38
N THR A 55 -6.75 -1.52 23.81
CA THR A 55 -7.98 -1.31 23.03
C THR A 55 -7.70 -0.48 21.78
N VAL A 56 -6.88 0.56 21.88
CA VAL A 56 -6.48 1.40 20.75
C VAL A 56 -5.72 0.58 19.70
N LEU A 57 -4.74 -0.22 20.13
CA LEU A 57 -3.97 -1.08 19.22
C LEU A 57 -4.85 -2.13 18.55
N TYR A 58 -5.79 -2.72 19.28
CA TYR A 58 -6.76 -3.67 18.71
C TYR A 58 -7.63 -3.01 17.64
N PHE A 59 -8.18 -1.83 17.93
CA PHE A 59 -8.98 -1.07 16.97
C PHE A 59 -8.19 -0.72 15.69
N GLN A 60 -6.94 -0.27 15.84
CA GLN A 60 -6.04 -0.02 14.71
C GLN A 60 -5.76 -1.30 13.91
N THR A 61 -5.63 -2.45 14.57
CA THR A 61 -5.43 -3.73 13.89
C THR A 61 -6.61 -4.09 12.99
N CYS A 62 -7.83 -4.00 13.53
CA CYS A 62 -9.05 -4.34 12.79
C CYS A 62 -9.23 -3.46 11.54
N ILE A 63 -9.04 -2.15 11.69
CA ILE A 63 -9.11 -1.21 10.56
C ILE A 63 -8.02 -1.54 9.54
N GLY A 64 -6.81 -1.81 10.02
CA GLY A 64 -5.67 -2.02 9.15
C GLY A 64 -5.78 -3.27 8.30
N ILE A 65 -6.19 -4.39 8.88
CA ILE A 65 -6.43 -5.63 8.13
C ILE A 65 -7.50 -5.39 7.05
N THR A 66 -8.54 -4.62 7.37
CA THR A 66 -9.61 -4.28 6.43
C THR A 66 -9.08 -3.46 5.24
N ILE A 67 -8.32 -2.39 5.51
CA ILE A 67 -7.71 -1.56 4.46
C ILE A 67 -6.76 -2.39 3.60
N GLN A 68 -5.92 -3.21 4.24
CA GLN A 68 -4.93 -4.04 3.54
C GLN A 68 -5.59 -5.07 2.63
N ALA A 69 -6.68 -5.70 3.07
CA ALA A 69 -7.47 -6.60 2.24
C ALA A 69 -8.07 -5.88 1.03
N MET A 70 -8.62 -4.67 1.23
CA MET A 70 -9.17 -3.87 0.13
C MET A 70 -8.10 -3.46 -0.90
N VAL A 71 -6.91 -3.06 -0.44
CA VAL A 71 -5.78 -2.71 -1.33
C VAL A 71 -5.37 -3.91 -2.20
N ILE A 72 -5.27 -5.09 -1.60
CA ILE A 72 -4.93 -6.33 -2.33
C ILE A 72 -6.05 -6.71 -3.31
N ALA A 73 -7.32 -6.55 -2.92
CA ALA A 73 -8.45 -6.93 -3.75
C ALA A 73 -8.66 -6.00 -4.96
N PHE A 74 -8.57 -4.69 -4.76
CA PHE A 74 -9.01 -3.71 -5.76
C PHE A 74 -7.86 -2.99 -6.49
N THR A 75 -6.70 -2.81 -5.86
CA THR A 75 -5.58 -2.08 -6.46
C THR A 75 -4.55 -3.01 -7.07
N SER A 76 -4.37 -4.20 -6.50
CA SER A 76 -3.41 -5.18 -7.00
C SER A 76 -3.97 -5.96 -8.20
N GLN A 77 -3.08 -6.37 -9.10
CA GLN A 77 -3.37 -7.34 -10.16
C GLN A 77 -3.56 -8.76 -9.63
N PHE A 78 -3.53 -8.98 -8.31
CA PHE A 78 -3.61 -10.31 -7.70
C PHE A 78 -4.90 -11.06 -8.10
N VAL A 79 -6.07 -10.46 -7.84
CA VAL A 79 -7.38 -11.09 -8.11
C VAL A 79 -7.57 -11.46 -9.60
N PRO A 80 -7.42 -10.53 -10.58
CA PRO A 80 -7.65 -10.86 -11.98
C PRO A 80 -6.62 -11.88 -12.51
N ARG A 81 -5.39 -11.84 -12.01
CA ARG A 81 -4.32 -12.76 -12.38
C ARG A 81 -4.58 -14.19 -11.90
N GLU A 82 -5.03 -14.36 -10.65
CA GLU A 82 -5.41 -15.66 -10.12
C GLU A 82 -6.67 -16.21 -10.79
N LEU A 83 -7.65 -15.35 -11.11
CA LEU A 83 -8.83 -15.75 -11.86
C LEU A 83 -8.46 -16.27 -13.26
N TYR A 84 -7.54 -15.59 -13.95
CA TYR A 84 -7.06 -16.03 -15.26
C TYR A 84 -6.32 -17.37 -15.18
N ARG A 85 -5.46 -17.57 -14.17
CA ARG A 85 -4.79 -18.86 -13.92
C ARG A 85 -5.77 -20.01 -13.74
N ALA A 86 -6.84 -19.77 -12.98
CA ALA A 86 -7.82 -20.79 -12.67
C ALA A 86 -8.75 -21.13 -13.85
N ARG A 87 -8.99 -20.18 -14.76
CA ARG A 87 -10.00 -20.31 -15.83
C ARG A 87 -9.45 -20.54 -17.22
N VAL A 88 -8.26 -20.02 -17.53
CA VAL A 88 -7.74 -19.98 -18.91
C VAL A 88 -6.41 -20.71 -19.03
N ASP A 89 -5.37 -20.18 -18.40
CA ASP A 89 -4.03 -20.78 -18.45
C ASP A 89 -3.25 -20.48 -17.16
N TYR A 90 -2.76 -21.54 -16.54
CA TYR A 90 -1.94 -21.48 -15.33
C TYR A 90 -0.63 -20.69 -15.53
N ASN A 91 -0.09 -20.68 -16.76
CA ASN A 91 1.15 -19.97 -17.10
C ASN A 91 0.93 -18.49 -17.49
N LEU A 92 -0.31 -18.00 -17.51
CA LEU A 92 -0.69 -16.63 -17.92
C LEU A 92 -0.31 -16.27 -19.35
N ARG A 93 -0.16 -17.24 -20.25
CA ARG A 93 0.17 -16.93 -21.63
C ARG A 93 -1.03 -16.22 -22.27
N GLY A 94 -0.83 -14.97 -22.67
CA GLY A 94 -1.88 -14.14 -23.25
C GLY A 94 -2.73 -13.33 -22.26
N TYR A 95 -2.41 -13.32 -20.95
CA TYR A 95 -3.15 -12.54 -19.94
C TYR A 95 -3.32 -11.05 -20.32
N ILE A 96 -2.25 -10.43 -20.83
CA ILE A 96 -2.31 -9.03 -21.24
C ILE A 96 -3.30 -8.85 -22.40
N ASN A 97 -3.25 -9.74 -23.40
CA ASN A 97 -4.14 -9.68 -24.56
C ASN A 97 -5.62 -9.86 -24.18
N SER A 98 -5.92 -10.70 -23.17
CA SER A 98 -7.28 -10.85 -22.65
C SER A 98 -7.73 -9.70 -21.73
N THR A 99 -6.79 -8.96 -21.14
CA THR A 99 -7.10 -7.83 -20.27
C THR A 99 -7.34 -6.54 -21.07
N LEU A 100 -6.77 -6.44 -22.27
CA LEU A 100 -6.99 -5.33 -23.19
C LEU A 100 -8.40 -5.40 -23.79
N SER A 101 -9.13 -4.29 -23.72
CA SER A 101 -10.36 -4.12 -24.48
C SER A 101 -10.06 -3.52 -25.87
N VAL A 102 -10.74 -4.03 -26.89
CA VAL A 102 -10.65 -3.46 -28.24
C VAL A 102 -11.55 -2.24 -28.31
N PHE A 103 -11.02 -1.12 -28.79
CA PHE A 103 -11.76 0.11 -29.02
C PHE A 103 -11.46 0.63 -30.43
N ALA A 104 -12.49 0.84 -31.25
CA ALA A 104 -12.32 1.32 -32.61
C ALA A 104 -12.19 2.85 -32.65
N THR A 105 -11.26 3.38 -33.43
CA THR A 105 -11.06 4.83 -33.59
C THR A 105 -12.24 5.54 -34.27
N SER A 106 -13.18 4.79 -34.86
CA SER A 106 -14.46 5.32 -35.34
C SER A 106 -15.36 5.81 -34.20
N ASP A 107 -15.23 5.23 -33.00
CA ASP A 107 -16.22 5.35 -31.92
C ASP A 107 -16.02 6.61 -31.06
N TYR A 108 -15.03 7.45 -31.40
CA TYR A 108 -14.84 8.73 -30.75
C TYR A 108 -16.01 9.69 -31.06
N SER A 109 -16.53 10.34 -30.01
CA SER A 109 -17.41 11.49 -30.14
C SER A 109 -16.67 12.66 -30.81
N SER A 110 -17.38 13.50 -31.55
CA SER A 110 -16.80 14.63 -32.29
C SER A 110 -15.95 15.56 -31.42
N VAL A 111 -16.23 15.64 -30.11
CA VAL A 111 -15.54 16.49 -29.13
C VAL A 111 -14.29 15.83 -28.55
N SER A 112 -14.25 14.49 -28.48
CA SER A 112 -13.14 13.74 -27.87
C SER A 112 -12.16 13.14 -28.89
N LYS A 113 -12.40 13.35 -30.19
CA LYS A 113 -11.49 12.93 -31.26
C LYS A 113 -10.12 13.59 -31.06
N PRO A 114 -9.02 12.81 -31.06
CA PRO A 114 -7.70 13.39 -30.97
C PRO A 114 -7.43 14.26 -32.20
N PHE A 115 -6.69 15.36 -32.02
CA PHE A 115 -6.28 16.23 -33.12
C PHE A 115 -5.30 15.47 -34.02
N VAL A 116 -5.76 15.10 -35.20
CA VAL A 116 -4.89 14.49 -36.22
C VAL A 116 -4.10 15.62 -36.88
N ILE A 117 -2.85 15.79 -36.49
CA ILE A 117 -1.90 16.65 -37.22
C ILE A 117 -1.71 16.01 -38.58
N LYS A 118 -2.27 16.61 -39.63
CA LYS A 118 -1.93 16.20 -41.00
C LYS A 118 -0.43 16.45 -41.20
N PRO A 119 0.33 15.49 -41.74
CA PRO A 119 1.73 15.73 -42.05
C PRO A 119 1.84 16.93 -42.97
N PHE A 120 2.80 17.82 -42.67
CA PHE A 120 3.08 19.00 -43.46
C PHE A 120 3.51 18.53 -44.85
N HIS A 121 2.62 18.59 -45.84
CA HIS A 121 3.00 18.40 -47.23
C HIS A 121 3.90 19.57 -47.59
N ILE A 122 5.21 19.33 -47.65
CA ILE A 122 6.13 20.21 -48.37
C ILE A 122 5.62 20.17 -49.81
N MET A 123 5.10 21.30 -50.30
CA MET A 123 4.88 21.48 -51.73
C MET A 123 6.28 21.55 -52.35
N GLU A 124 6.79 20.41 -52.82
CA GLU A 124 7.82 20.42 -53.85
C GLU A 124 7.17 20.93 -55.14
N ASN A 125 7.85 21.92 -55.72
CA ASN A 125 7.55 22.67 -56.93
C ASN A 125 7.15 21.81 -58.13
#